data_AF-A0A7C5XII7-F1
#
_entry.id   AF-A0A7C5XII7-F1
#
_cell.length_a   1.000
_cell.length_b   1.000
_cell.length_c   1.000
_cell.angle_alpha   90.00
_cell.angle_beta   90.00
_cell.angle_gamma   90.00
#
_symmetry.space_group_name_H-M   'P 1'
#
loop_
_entity.id
_entity.type
_entity.pdbx_description
1 polymer ?
#
loop_
_entity_poly.entity_id
_entity_poly.type
_entity_poly.pdbx_seq_one_letter_code
_entity_poly.pdbx_strand_id
1 'polypeptide(L)'
;MAESLISKPGVRALGVAESFRLGSPYSVLVGVVMRSDGMIDGVSLGRTTVGGLDATESIARLYESLGRNDIQFLMIDGCIISWYNIIDLEELARKLDIPILCLAFEEPEGDVINALRKLFPDDSD
;
A
#
# COMPACT_ATOMS: atom_id res chain seq x y z
N MET A 1 5.51 13.78 -24.45
CA MET A 1 5.51 13.87 -22.98
C MET A 1 4.12 14.29 -22.58
N ALA A 2 3.38 13.44 -21.86
CA ALA A 2 2.01 13.78 -21.47
C ALA A 2 2.06 14.97 -20.50
N GLU A 3 1.34 16.05 -20.81
CA GLU A 3 1.10 17.12 -19.85
C GLU A 3 0.31 16.53 -18.68
N SER A 4 0.89 16.58 -17.49
CA SER A 4 0.24 16.10 -16.27
C SER A 4 -1.02 16.93 -16.02
N LEU A 5 -2.19 16.28 -16.03
CA LEU A 5 -3.47 16.89 -15.64
C LEU A 5 -3.50 17.30 -14.15
N ILE A 6 -2.46 16.95 -13.39
CA ILE A 6 -2.22 17.44 -12.03
C ILE A 6 -1.58 18.84 -12.14
N SER A 7 -2.43 19.85 -12.37
CA SER A 7 -2.04 21.24 -12.65
C SER A 7 -1.44 22.00 -11.45
N LYS A 8 -1.33 21.38 -10.27
CA LYS A 8 -0.67 21.95 -9.11
C LYS A 8 0.73 21.34 -8.97
N PRO A 9 1.81 22.07 -9.28
CA PRO A 9 3.18 21.55 -9.22
C PRO A 9 3.62 21.10 -7.81
N GLY A 10 2.87 21.51 -6.78
CA GLY A 10 3.09 21.12 -5.39
C GLY A 10 2.40 19.83 -4.95
N VAL A 11 1.76 19.07 -5.84
CA VAL A 11 1.01 17.87 -5.44
C VAL A 11 1.96 16.78 -4.97
N ARG A 12 1.71 16.24 -3.78
CA ARG A 12 2.45 15.12 -3.19
C ARG A 12 1.59 13.89 -3.04
N ALA A 13 2.13 12.77 -3.53
CA ALA A 13 1.61 11.44 -3.30
C ALA A 13 2.52 10.67 -2.34
N LEU A 14 1.95 9.80 -1.51
CA LEU A 14 2.70 8.73 -0.86
C LEU A 14 2.52 7.45 -1.69
N GLY A 15 3.57 6.99 -2.36
CA GLY A 15 3.58 5.67 -2.97
C GLY A 15 4.09 4.63 -1.98
N VAL A 16 3.38 3.52 -1.80
CA VAL A 16 3.79 2.41 -0.92
C VAL A 16 3.98 1.15 -1.74
N ALA A 17 5.14 0.51 -1.56
CA ALA A 17 5.46 -0.78 -2.15
C ALA A 17 6.04 -1.72 -1.08
N GLU A 18 5.99 -3.00 -1.37
CA GLU A 18 6.41 -4.06 -0.45
C GLU A 18 7.37 -5.03 -1.14
N SER A 19 8.21 -5.71 -0.37
CA SER A 19 8.97 -6.84 -0.86
C SER A 19 9.32 -7.80 0.26
N PHE A 20 9.11 -9.10 0.01
CA PHE A 20 9.49 -10.17 0.91
C PHE A 20 10.35 -11.22 0.22
N ARG A 21 11.02 -12.04 1.04
CA ARG A 21 11.70 -13.25 0.59
C ARG A 21 10.94 -14.46 1.10
N LEU A 22 10.86 -15.51 0.29
CA LEU A 22 10.25 -16.77 0.71
C LEU A 22 10.95 -17.31 1.97
N GLY A 23 10.16 -17.67 2.99
CA GLY A 23 10.68 -18.10 4.30
C GLY A 23 11.00 -16.97 5.28
N SER A 24 10.87 -15.70 4.87
CA SER A 24 10.90 -14.57 5.80
C SER A 24 9.58 -14.47 6.57
N PRO A 25 9.60 -14.23 7.89
CA PRO A 25 8.37 -13.96 8.65
C PRO A 25 7.76 -12.57 8.35
N TYR A 26 8.53 -11.67 7.73
CA TYR A 26 8.09 -10.29 7.45
C TYR A 26 8.40 -9.86 6.02
N SER A 27 7.52 -9.03 5.45
CA SER A 27 7.78 -8.21 4.27
C SER A 27 8.28 -6.83 4.68
N VAL A 28 9.13 -6.23 3.85
CA VAL A 28 9.59 -4.85 4.01
C VAL A 28 8.63 -3.94 3.25
N LEU A 29 8.05 -2.97 3.96
CA LEU A 29 7.27 -1.88 3.37
C LEU A 29 8.18 -0.66 3.18
N VAL A 30 8.06 0.00 2.04
CA VAL A 30 8.70 1.28 1.78
C VAL A 30 7.65 2.24 1.25
N GLY A 31 7.53 3.40 1.90
CA GLY A 31 6.74 4.51 1.40
C GLY A 31 7.63 5.67 0.98
N VAL A 32 7.33 6.26 -0.18
CA VAL A 32 8.03 7.41 -0.74
C VAL A 32 7.03 8.53 -0.96
N VAL A 33 7.30 9.69 -0.35
CA VAL A 33 6.55 10.91 -0.64
C VAL A 33 7.21 11.59 -1.82
N MET A 34 6.50 11.64 -2.94
CA MET A 34 6.99 12.23 -4.18
C MET A 34 6.06 13.34 -4.65
N ARG A 35 6.67 14.45 -5.08
CA ARG A 35 5.96 15.57 -5.69
C ARG A 35 5.78 15.35 -7.19
N SER A 36 4.79 16.00 -7.80
CA SER A 36 4.48 15.87 -9.23
C SER A 36 5.62 16.22 -10.18
N ASP A 37 6.65 16.94 -9.73
CA ASP A 37 7.86 17.25 -10.49
C ASP A 37 9.02 16.25 -10.26
N GLY A 38 8.74 15.14 -9.56
CA GLY A 38 9.69 14.05 -9.30
C GLY A 38 10.56 14.24 -8.06
N MET A 39 10.42 15.35 -7.32
CA MET A 39 11.17 15.55 -6.08
C MET A 39 10.70 14.58 -4.99
N ILE A 40 11.65 13.92 -4.33
CA ILE A 40 11.37 13.06 -3.17
C ILE A 40 11.47 13.93 -1.91
N ASP A 41 10.34 14.08 -1.22
CA ASP A 41 10.22 14.90 -0.01
C ASP A 41 10.34 14.06 1.28
N GLY A 42 10.27 12.73 1.19
CA GLY A 42 10.38 11.84 2.34
C GLY A 42 10.37 10.36 1.98
N VAL A 43 10.95 9.54 2.86
CA VAL A 43 10.95 8.08 2.77
C VAL A 43 10.68 7.52 4.17
N SER A 44 9.82 6.51 4.25
CA SER A 44 9.56 5.75 5.47
C SER A 44 9.67 4.25 5.20
N LEU A 45 10.11 3.51 6.20
CA LEU A 45 10.23 2.06 6.16
C LEU A 45 9.36 1.44 7.24
N GLY A 46 8.68 0.37 6.87
CA GLY A 46 7.86 -0.43 7.76
C GLY A 46 8.08 -1.91 7.52
N ARG A 47 7.35 -2.73 8.28
CA ARG A 47 7.26 -4.17 8.07
C ARG A 47 5.82 -4.60 8.24
N THR A 48 5.45 -5.65 7.53
CA THR A 48 4.17 -6.35 7.70
C THR A 48 4.45 -7.84 7.74
N THR A 49 3.55 -8.60 8.37
CA THR A 49 3.71 -10.05 8.51
C THR A 49 3.40 -10.75 7.18
N VAL A 50 4.23 -11.70 6.75
CA VAL A 50 3.97 -12.48 5.54
C VAL A 50 2.83 -13.46 5.84
N GLY A 51 1.74 -13.43 5.07
CA GLY A 51 0.52 -14.20 5.39
C GLY A 51 -0.24 -13.69 6.61
N GLY A 52 0.04 -12.48 7.09
CA GLY A 52 -0.66 -11.87 8.22
C GLY A 52 -1.93 -11.11 7.82
N LEU A 53 -2.47 -10.36 8.78
CA LEU A 53 -3.63 -9.47 8.63
C LEU A 53 -3.31 -8.02 9.08
N ASP A 54 -2.02 -7.69 9.12
CA ASP A 54 -1.49 -6.42 9.65
C ASP A 54 -1.10 -5.40 8.57
N ALA A 55 -1.39 -5.64 7.29
CA ALA A 55 -1.02 -4.75 6.19
C ALA A 55 -1.63 -3.35 6.33
N THR A 56 -2.95 -3.25 6.57
CA THR A 56 -3.67 -1.98 6.75
C THR A 56 -3.01 -1.12 7.83
N GLU A 57 -2.80 -1.72 9.00
CA GLU A 57 -2.19 -1.04 10.15
C GLU A 57 -0.72 -0.70 9.93
N SER A 58 0.01 -1.54 9.22
CA SER A 58 1.42 -1.29 8.92
C SER A 58 1.59 -0.13 7.94
N ILE A 59 0.69 0.02 6.96
CA ILE A 59 0.67 1.17 6.05
C ILE A 59 0.25 2.43 6.80
N ALA A 60 -0.75 2.35 7.69
CA ALA A 60 -1.17 3.49 8.49
C ALA A 60 -0.02 4.03 9.36
N ARG A 61 0.69 3.15 10.08
CA ARG A 61 1.89 3.52 10.86
C ARG A 61 3.00 4.10 9.99
N LEU A 62 3.19 3.58 8.78
CA LEU A 62 4.19 4.07 7.83
C LEU A 62 3.87 5.51 7.40
N TYR A 63 2.59 5.82 7.16
CA TYR A 63 2.12 7.17 6.87
C TYR A 63 2.34 8.10 8.08
N GLU A 64 1.91 7.69 9.27
CA GLU A 64 2.03 8.48 10.50
C GLU A 64 3.49 8.82 10.83
N SER A 65 4.41 7.87 10.62
CA SER A 65 5.83 8.06 10.93
C SER A 65 6.52 9.09 10.04
N LEU A 66 5.93 9.45 8.90
CA LEU A 66 6.43 10.56 8.08
C LEU A 66 6.22 11.91 8.79
N GLY A 67 5.21 12.02 9.67
CA GLY A 67 4.90 13.26 10.41
C GLY A 67 4.50 14.42 9.50
N ARG A 68 3.86 14.11 8.36
CA ARG A 68 3.50 15.08 7.32
C ARG A 68 1.99 15.25 7.20
N ASN A 69 1.56 16.48 6.96
CA ASN A 69 0.16 16.83 6.70
C ASN A 69 -0.06 17.36 5.26
N ASP A 70 0.95 17.28 4.41
CA ASP A 70 0.96 17.81 3.05
C ASP A 70 0.94 16.70 1.98
N ILE A 71 0.71 15.45 2.38
CA ILE A 71 0.45 14.31 1.53
C ILE A 71 -1.03 14.35 1.15
N GLN A 72 -1.33 14.32 -0.15
CA GLN A 72 -2.70 14.55 -0.63
C GLN A 72 -3.44 13.27 -0.99
N PHE A 73 -2.72 12.19 -1.25
CA PHE A 73 -3.27 10.86 -1.50
C PHE A 73 -2.18 9.80 -1.37
N LEU A 74 -2.61 8.56 -1.16
CA LEU A 74 -1.74 7.39 -1.05
C LEU A 74 -2.00 6.46 -2.24
N MET A 75 -0.94 5.94 -2.85
CA MET A 75 -0.98 4.97 -3.94
C MET A 75 -0.37 3.64 -3.50
N ILE A 76 -1.03 2.54 -3.80
CA ILE A 76 -0.58 1.18 -3.49
C ILE A 76 -0.67 0.33 -4.75
N ASP A 77 0.35 -0.49 -4.99
CA ASP A 77 0.35 -1.51 -6.03
C ASP A 77 -0.35 -2.77 -5.52
N GLY A 78 -1.60 -2.96 -5.96
CA GLY A 78 -2.50 -4.02 -5.49
C GLY A 78 -3.06 -3.82 -4.08
N CYS A 79 -4.15 -4.51 -3.77
CA CYS A 79 -4.76 -4.55 -2.43
C CYS A 79 -4.39 -5.81 -1.64
N ILE A 80 -3.61 -6.72 -2.23
CA ILE A 80 -3.14 -7.95 -1.60
C ILE A 80 -1.61 -7.93 -1.68
N ILE A 81 -0.97 -7.82 -0.53
CA ILE A 81 0.49 -7.75 -0.43
C ILE A 81 1.02 -8.89 0.44
N SER A 82 2.33 -9.09 0.44
CA SER A 82 3.04 -9.88 1.46
C SER A 82 2.45 -11.29 1.66
N TRP A 83 2.14 -11.95 0.55
CA TRP A 83 1.49 -13.27 0.51
C TRP A 83 0.12 -13.29 1.21
N TYR A 84 -0.91 -12.79 0.52
CA TYR A 84 -2.32 -12.79 0.99
C TYR A 84 -2.62 -11.93 2.22
N ASN A 85 -1.74 -10.97 2.58
CA ASN A 85 -2.03 -9.96 3.58
C ASN A 85 -2.85 -8.83 2.94
N ILE A 86 -4.17 -8.91 3.11
CA ILE A 86 -5.14 -8.05 2.44
C ILE A 86 -5.17 -6.67 3.11
N ILE A 87 -5.21 -5.62 2.28
CA ILE A 87 -5.36 -4.24 2.72
C ILE A 87 -6.83 -3.86 2.68
N ASP A 88 -7.39 -3.49 3.83
CA ASP A 88 -8.71 -2.86 3.92
C ASP A 88 -8.59 -1.38 3.50
N LEU A 89 -8.95 -1.10 2.25
CA LEU A 89 -8.86 0.23 1.67
C LEU A 89 -9.84 1.23 2.31
N GLU A 90 -11.01 0.77 2.77
CA GLU A 90 -12.01 1.63 3.41
C GLU A 90 -11.57 2.02 4.82
N GLU A 91 -11.05 1.06 5.58
CA GLU A 91 -10.44 1.32 6.88
C GLU A 91 -9.24 2.26 6.74
N LEU A 92 -8.35 2.01 5.78
CA LEU A 92 -7.18 2.84 5.55
C LEU A 92 -7.57 4.29 5.19
N ALA A 93 -8.52 4.46 4.27
CA ALA A 93 -9.03 5.78 3.88
C ALA A 93 -9.63 6.54 5.08
N ARG A 94 -10.42 5.85 5.92
CA ARG A 94 -11.00 6.45 7.13
C ARG A 94 -9.95 6.84 8.16
N LYS A 95 -8.91 6.04 8.35
CA LYS A 95 -7.84 6.32 9.32
C LYS A 95 -6.98 7.51 8.90
N LEU A 96 -6.64 7.57 7.62
CA LEU A 96 -5.69 8.57 7.12
C LEU A 96 -6.35 9.89 6.69
N ASP A 97 -7.66 9.90 6.50
CA ASP A 97 -8.45 11.05 6.02
C ASP A 97 -7.92 11.62 4.69
N ILE A 98 -7.37 10.75 3.85
CA ILE A 98 -6.90 11.07 2.50
C ILE A 98 -7.37 10.01 1.50
N PRO A 99 -7.53 10.35 0.21
CA PRO A 99 -7.83 9.39 -0.83
C PRO A 99 -6.77 8.28 -0.95
N ILE A 100 -7.24 7.04 -1.12
CA ILE A 100 -6.40 5.87 -1.36
C ILE A 100 -6.64 5.38 -2.79
N LEU A 101 -5.56 5.20 -3.54
CA LEU A 101 -5.57 4.67 -4.90
C LEU A 101 -4.92 3.29 -4.89
N CYS A 102 -5.72 2.25 -5.06
CA CYS A 102 -5.23 0.90 -5.34
C CYS A 102 -5.07 0.74 -6.85
N LEU A 103 -3.85 0.52 -7.31
CA LEU A 103 -3.53 0.33 -8.72
C LEU A 103 -3.35 -1.16 -9.01
N ALA A 104 -4.03 -1.64 -10.04
CA ALA A 104 -3.77 -2.94 -10.63
C ALA A 104 -3.28 -2.71 -12.06
N PHE A 105 -2.05 -3.11 -12.35
CA PHE A 105 -1.44 -2.95 -13.68
C PHE A 105 -1.88 -4.04 -14.66
N GLU A 106 -2.29 -5.19 -14.13
CA GLU A 106 -2.78 -6.33 -14.87
C GLU A 106 -4.19 -6.69 -14.40
N GLU A 107 -4.96 -7.30 -15.28
CA GLU A 107 -6.27 -7.83 -14.91
C GLU A 107 -6.06 -8.97 -13.90
N PRO A 108 -6.78 -8.99 -12.75
CA PRO A 108 -6.60 -10.05 -11.78
C PRO A 108 -6.94 -11.41 -12.39
N GLU A 109 -5.94 -12.29 -12.47
CA GLU A 109 -6.13 -13.66 -12.97
C GLU A 109 -6.28 -14.65 -11.81
N GLY A 110 -7.05 -15.72 -12.05
CA GLY A 110 -7.23 -16.81 -11.10
C GLY A 110 -8.36 -16.60 -10.10
N ASP A 111 -8.49 -17.55 -9.18
CA ASP A 111 -9.56 -17.57 -8.18
C ASP A 111 -8.97 -17.33 -6.79
N VAL A 112 -8.89 -16.05 -6.43
CA VAL A 112 -8.32 -15.61 -5.14
C VAL A 112 -9.09 -16.21 -3.97
N ILE A 113 -10.43 -16.31 -4.08
CA ILE A 113 -11.27 -16.84 -2.99
C ILE A 113 -10.95 -18.31 -2.74
N ASN A 114 -10.85 -19.12 -3.80
CA ASN A 114 -10.50 -20.53 -3.66
C ASN A 114 -9.03 -20.72 -3.22
N ALA A 115 -8.12 -19.85 -3.66
CA ALA A 115 -6.73 -19.87 -3.17
C ALA A 115 -6.68 -19.60 -1.66
N LEU A 116 -7.40 -18.58 -1.18
CA LEU A 116 -7.51 -18.26 0.25
C LEU A 116 -8.08 -19.44 1.04
N ARG A 117 -9.21 -20.01 0.64
CA ARG A 117 -9.81 -21.19 1.30
C ARG A 117 -8.87 -22.40 1.37
N LYS A 118 -8.03 -22.59 0.35
CA LYS A 118 -7.09 -23.71 0.29
C LYS A 118 -5.85 -23.48 1.17
N LEU A 119 -5.35 -22.25 1.20
CA LEU A 119 -4.12 -21.89 1.90
C LEU A 119 -4.36 -21.56 3.38
N PHE A 120 -5.55 -21.04 3.70
CA PHE A 120 -5.97 -20.58 5.03
C PHE A 120 -7.36 -21.17 5.38
N PRO A 121 -7.48 -22.50 5.54
CA PRO A 121 -8.78 -23.14 5.78
C PRO A 121 -9.41 -22.71 7.11
N ASP A 122 -8.59 -22.40 8.11
CA ASP A 122 -9.03 -22.00 9.46
C ASP A 122 -9.47 -20.52 9.54
N ASP A 123 -9.21 -19.72 8.49
CA ASP A 123 -9.51 -18.27 8.41
C ASP A 123 -10.58 -17.95 7.34
N SER A 124 -11.39 -18.95 6.95
CA SER A 124 -12.26 -18.88 5.76
C SER A 124 -13.74 -18.56 6.02
N ASP A 125 -14.10 -18.25 7.26
CA ASP A 125 -15.46 -17.87 7.71
C ASP A 125 -15.70 -16.34 7.64
#